data_AF-A0A517L1X0-F1
#
_entry.id   AF-A0A517L1X0-F1
#
_cell.length_a   1.000
_cell.length_b   1.000
_cell.length_c   1.000
_cell.angle_alpha   90.00
_cell.angle_beta   90.00
_cell.angle_gamma   90.00
#
_symmetry.space_group_name_H-M   'P 1'
#
loop_
_entity.id
_entity.type
_entity.pdbx_description
1 polymer ?
#
loop_
_entity_poly.entity_id
_entity_poly.type
_entity_poly.pdbx_seq_one_letter_code
_entity_poly.pdbx_strand_id
1 'polypeptide(L)'
;MDNTLPPEELLLHTLGLLEWRLNRLEFLVDGGVSQTKDISKEGTVVSRIQKMEQALQQLSSRSDTVKILLNIQSRFPRLLAPDAPPPPSNDLSQNEKFSMVLAEATSYSTVSSQLRALGDVNLPPTDSFAKIVALQPRIEEVNRRQYEQAMEISELRKRSAILVSRWHEVFILGQGRCTAEWDSRLRHAEREVRREEVKNNQE
;
A
#
# COMPACT_ATOMS: atom_id res chain seq x y z
N MET A 1 27.68 -26.82 5.90
CA MET A 1 27.42 -25.57 5.15
C MET A 1 27.39 -24.48 6.20
N ASP A 2 28.54 -23.85 6.40
CA ASP A 2 28.77 -22.88 7.47
C ASP A 2 27.98 -21.61 7.17
N ASN A 3 26.78 -21.50 7.75
CA ASN A 3 25.92 -20.32 7.71
C ASN A 3 26.43 -19.25 8.69
N THR A 4 27.72 -18.89 8.59
CA THR A 4 28.25 -17.73 9.31
C THR A 4 28.42 -16.62 8.30
N LEU A 5 27.49 -15.64 8.32
CA LEU A 5 27.70 -14.36 7.65
C LEU A 5 29.08 -13.80 8.05
N PRO A 6 29.75 -13.04 7.16
CA PRO A 6 31.01 -12.38 7.51
C PRO A 6 30.81 -11.56 8.81
N PRO A 7 31.81 -11.55 9.71
CA PRO A 7 31.65 -11.02 11.07
C PRO A 7 31.18 -9.55 11.08
N GLU A 8 31.58 -8.77 10.08
CA GLU A 8 31.19 -7.36 9.94
C GLU A 8 29.69 -7.19 9.61
N GLU A 9 29.12 -8.06 8.79
CA GLU A 9 27.71 -8.00 8.40
C GLU A 9 26.79 -8.44 9.54
N LEU A 10 27.23 -9.45 10.31
CA LEU A 10 26.53 -9.88 11.53
C LEU A 10 26.51 -8.75 12.58
N LEU A 11 27.62 -8.05 12.77
CA LEU A 11 27.71 -6.91 13.68
C LEU A 11 26.78 -5.76 13.26
N LEU A 12 26.71 -5.45 11.97
CA LEU A 12 25.79 -4.41 11.47
C LEU A 12 24.33 -4.81 11.62
N HIS A 13 24.00 -6.08 11.38
CA HIS A 13 22.64 -6.59 11.55
C HIS A 13 22.19 -6.59 13.03
N THR A 14 23.06 -7.04 13.93
CA THR A 14 22.78 -7.01 15.38
C THR A 14 22.66 -5.58 15.91
N LEU A 15 23.49 -4.66 15.43
CA LEU A 15 23.38 -3.24 15.74
C LEU A 15 22.05 -2.65 15.26
N GLY A 16 21.67 -2.90 14.01
CA GLY A 16 20.38 -2.43 13.46
C GLY A 16 19.18 -2.98 14.24
N LEU A 17 19.25 -4.24 14.68
CA LEU A 17 18.22 -4.84 15.52
C LEU A 17 18.15 -4.17 16.90
N LEU A 18 19.29 -3.86 17.51
CA LEU A 18 19.35 -3.15 18.78
C LEU A 18 18.79 -1.72 18.67
N GLU A 19 19.09 -1.00 17.59
CA GLU A 19 18.57 0.35 17.33
C GLU A 19 17.05 0.32 17.17
N TRP A 20 16.53 -0.62 16.39
CA TRP A 20 15.09 -0.79 16.23
C TRP A 20 14.40 -1.11 17.57
N ARG A 21 15.00 -1.97 18.39
CA ARG A 21 14.46 -2.32 19.70
C ARG A 21 14.45 -1.13 20.65
N LEU A 22 15.50 -0.29 20.64
CA LEU A 22 15.55 0.92 21.46
C LEU A 22 14.45 1.91 21.07
N ASN A 23 14.29 2.18 19.77
CA ASN A 23 13.24 3.07 19.27
C ASN A 23 11.84 2.57 19.63
N ARG A 24 11.64 1.24 19.63
CA ARG A 24 10.38 0.64 20.07
C ARG A 24 10.14 0.81 21.57
N LEU A 25 11.17 0.70 22.40
CA LEU A 25 11.05 0.94 23.84
C LEU A 25 10.74 2.41 24.14
N GLU A 26 11.39 3.33 23.45
CA GLU A 26 11.08 4.76 23.56
C GLU A 26 9.62 5.04 23.17
N PHE A 27 9.16 4.48 22.05
CA PHE A 27 7.77 4.62 21.62
C PHE A 27 6.76 4.09 22.64
N LEU A 28 7.04 2.94 23.25
CA LEU A 28 6.12 2.35 24.24
C LEU A 28 6.11 3.11 25.58
N VAL A 29 7.20 3.76 25.94
CA VAL A 29 7.34 4.47 27.21
C VAL A 29 6.84 5.91 27.12
N ASP A 30 7.17 6.63 26.06
CA ASP A 30 6.82 8.05 25.89
C ASP A 30 5.57 8.24 24.99
N GLY A 31 5.06 7.19 24.35
CA GLY A 31 3.84 7.21 23.52
C GLY A 31 3.93 8.03 22.22
N GLY A 32 5.02 8.77 22.03
CA GLY A 32 5.30 9.59 20.86
C GLY A 32 6.50 9.05 20.10
N VAL A 33 6.39 8.99 18.77
CA VAL A 33 7.55 8.78 17.91
C VAL A 33 8.33 10.09 17.91
N SER A 34 9.30 10.25 18.83
CA SER A 34 10.43 11.12 18.54
C SER A 34 10.98 10.60 17.23
N GLN A 35 10.76 11.34 16.15
CA GLN A 35 11.37 11.05 14.86
C GLN A 35 12.88 11.20 15.06
N THR A 36 13.55 10.16 15.55
CA THR A 36 14.99 9.95 15.35
C THR A 36 15.19 9.56 13.89
N LYS A 37 14.78 10.48 13.00
CA LYS A 37 15.35 10.59 11.68
C LYS A 37 16.86 10.70 11.94
N ASP A 38 17.59 9.74 11.39
CA ASP A 38 19.05 9.78 11.22
C ASP A 38 19.93 9.27 12.38
N ILE A 39 19.54 8.20 13.08
CA ILE A 39 20.58 7.22 13.55
C ILE A 39 21.11 6.41 12.34
N SER A 40 20.36 6.44 11.24
CA SER A 40 20.64 5.74 9.99
C SER A 40 21.89 6.28 9.28
N LYS A 41 22.98 5.52 9.45
CA LYS A 41 24.01 5.18 8.43
C LYS A 41 25.36 5.93 8.42
N GLU A 42 25.58 7.01 9.17
CA GLU A 42 26.89 7.69 9.16
C GLU A 42 27.59 7.66 10.52
N GLY A 43 28.59 6.78 10.64
CA GLY A 43 29.50 6.70 11.79
C GLY A 43 30.20 5.34 11.93
N THR A 44 31.37 5.33 12.57
CA THR A 44 32.06 4.09 12.97
C THR A 44 31.20 3.30 13.96
N VAL A 45 31.28 1.96 13.96
CA VAL A 45 30.47 1.08 14.84
C VAL A 45 30.55 1.52 16.30
N VAL A 46 31.73 1.90 16.77
CA VAL A 46 31.96 2.40 18.14
C VAL A 46 31.16 3.68 18.43
N SER A 47 31.12 4.63 17.48
CA SER A 47 30.35 5.87 17.65
C SER A 47 28.84 5.61 17.73
N ARG A 48 28.33 4.61 17.00
CA ARG A 48 26.90 4.23 17.06
C ARG A 48 26.56 3.59 18.39
N ILE A 49 27.41 2.70 18.90
CA ILE A 49 27.24 2.09 20.22
C ILE A 49 27.21 3.16 21.32
N GLN A 50 28.13 4.13 21.28
CA GLN A 50 28.16 5.23 22.26
C GLN A 50 26.88 6.09 22.19
N LYS A 51 26.35 6.38 21.00
CA LYS A 51 25.07 7.08 20.84
C LYS A 51 23.90 6.29 21.43
N MET A 52 23.87 4.97 21.21
CA MET A 52 22.82 4.09 21.77
C MET A 52 22.91 4.02 23.29
N GLU A 53 24.11 3.96 23.85
CA GLU A 53 24.33 3.98 25.29
C GLU A 53 23.85 5.31 25.91
N GLN A 54 24.17 6.44 25.28
CA GLN A 54 23.67 7.74 25.71
C GLN A 54 22.14 7.83 25.63
N ALA A 55 21.53 7.31 24.57
CA ALA A 55 20.07 7.27 24.42
C ALA A 55 19.40 6.37 25.48
N LEU A 56 20.00 5.23 25.82
CA LEU A 56 19.55 4.36 26.91
C LEU A 56 19.65 5.05 28.28
N GLN A 57 20.77 5.72 28.55
CA GLN A 57 20.95 6.49 29.79
C GLN A 57 19.93 7.63 29.88
N GLN A 58 19.68 8.35 28.78
CA GLN A 58 18.64 9.38 28.70
C GLN A 58 17.25 8.80 28.97
N LEU A 59 16.89 7.69 28.33
CA LEU A 59 15.60 7.02 28.53
C LEU A 59 15.42 6.56 30.00
N SER A 60 16.48 6.03 30.61
CA SER A 60 16.47 5.64 32.02
C SER A 60 16.32 6.84 32.96
N SER A 61 16.86 8.01 32.60
CA SER A 61 16.78 9.22 33.42
C SER A 61 15.44 9.92 33.31
N ARG A 62 14.86 9.92 32.09
CA ARG A 62 13.62 10.63 31.72
C ARG A 62 12.35 9.91 32.18
N SER A 63 12.36 8.58 32.19
CA SER A 63 11.18 7.81 32.55
C SER A 63 11.31 7.15 33.93
N ASP A 64 10.45 7.56 34.85
CA ASP A 64 10.41 6.97 36.19
C ASP A 64 9.91 5.51 36.17
N THR A 65 9.12 5.12 35.17
CA THR A 65 8.65 3.73 35.02
C THR A 65 9.81 2.80 34.69
N VAL A 66 10.76 3.23 33.86
CA VAL A 66 11.98 2.46 33.54
C VAL A 66 12.85 2.28 34.79
N LYS A 67 12.99 3.32 35.63
CA LYS A 67 13.72 3.22 36.91
C LYS A 67 13.06 2.23 37.86
N ILE A 68 11.72 2.27 37.95
CA ILE A 68 10.95 1.34 38.78
C ILE A 68 11.11 -0.09 38.27
N LEU A 69 11.03 -0.33 36.96
CA LEU A 69 11.23 -1.65 36.38
C LEU A 69 12.64 -2.19 36.61
N LEU A 70 13.67 -1.35 36.49
CA LEU A 70 15.06 -1.75 36.79
C LEU A 70 15.24 -2.06 38.29
N ASN A 71 14.55 -1.32 39.17
CA ASN A 71 14.51 -1.61 40.60
C ASN A 71 13.80 -2.95 40.89
N ILE A 72 12.69 -3.22 40.21
CA ILE A 72 11.96 -4.49 40.33
C ILE A 72 12.80 -5.64 39.78
N GLN A 73 13.48 -5.46 38.65
CA GLN A 73 14.38 -6.46 38.07
C GLN A 73 15.54 -6.78 39.01
N SER A 74 16.14 -5.77 39.63
CA SER A 74 17.24 -5.99 40.59
C SER A 74 16.78 -6.63 41.89
N ARG A 75 15.58 -6.30 42.39
CA ARG A 75 15.02 -6.89 43.62
C ARG A 75 14.42 -8.28 43.40
N PHE A 76 13.81 -8.51 42.25
CA PHE A 76 13.04 -9.72 41.94
C PHE A 76 13.34 -10.22 40.52
N PRO A 77 14.57 -10.67 40.24
CA PRO A 77 14.93 -11.18 38.91
C PRO A 77 14.05 -12.38 38.49
N ARG A 78 13.56 -13.16 39.46
CA ARG A 78 12.68 -14.32 39.24
C ARG A 78 11.26 -13.98 38.77
N LEU A 79 10.79 -12.73 38.92
CA LEU A 79 9.47 -12.33 38.42
C LEU A 79 9.46 -12.09 36.91
N LEU A 80 10.58 -11.60 36.37
CA LEU A 80 10.67 -11.20 34.95
C LEU A 80 11.33 -12.27 34.07
N ALA A 81 12.15 -13.13 34.67
CA ALA A 81 12.72 -14.31 34.03
C ALA A 81 12.42 -15.54 34.90
N PRO A 82 11.21 -16.12 34.81
CA PRO A 82 10.95 -17.42 35.43
C PRO A 82 11.83 -18.48 34.76
N ASP A 83 12.69 -19.14 35.55
CA ASP A 83 13.62 -20.19 35.09
C ASP A 83 12.93 -21.41 34.45
N ALA A 84 11.61 -21.54 34.61
CA ALA A 84 10.82 -22.60 34.03
C ALA A 84 9.35 -22.17 33.85
N PRO A 85 8.66 -22.66 32.79
CA PRO A 85 7.22 -22.49 32.68
C PRO A 85 6.55 -23.08 33.94
N PRO A 86 5.57 -22.38 34.55
CA PRO A 86 4.86 -22.90 35.70
C PRO A 86 4.21 -24.24 35.34
N PRO A 87 4.28 -25.26 36.22
CA PRO A 87 3.54 -26.49 36.00
C PRO A 87 2.05 -26.15 35.84
N PRO A 88 1.31 -26.83 34.94
CA PRO A 88 -0.10 -26.53 34.74
C PRO A 88 -0.83 -26.68 36.08
N SER A 89 -1.40 -25.58 36.55
CA SER A 89 -2.22 -25.52 37.77
C SER A 89 -3.39 -26.49 37.61
N ASN A 90 -3.28 -27.65 38.24
CA ASN A 90 -4.24 -28.74 38.16
C ASN A 90 -5.26 -28.61 39.32
N ASP A 91 -5.69 -27.38 39.61
CA ASP A 91 -6.41 -27.01 40.84
C ASP A 91 -7.88 -27.41 40.84
N LEU A 92 -8.40 -27.94 39.73
CA LEU A 92 -9.77 -28.46 39.67
C LEU A 92 -9.85 -29.85 40.28
N SER A 93 -10.80 -30.04 41.21
CA SER A 93 -11.13 -31.35 41.74
C SER A 93 -11.69 -32.26 40.66
N GLN A 94 -11.54 -33.58 40.82
CA GLN A 94 -11.96 -34.55 39.82
C GLN A 94 -13.47 -34.46 39.50
N ASN A 95 -14.30 -34.10 40.48
CA ASN A 95 -15.73 -33.90 40.29
C ASN A 95 -16.05 -32.66 39.44
N GLU A 96 -15.29 -31.56 39.59
CA GLU A 96 -15.46 -30.35 38.78
C GLU A 96 -15.03 -30.58 37.32
N LYS A 97 -14.01 -31.41 37.10
CA LYS A 97 -13.62 -31.83 35.74
C LYS A 97 -14.74 -32.63 35.07
N PHE A 98 -15.38 -33.55 35.80
CA PHE A 98 -16.50 -34.32 35.28
C PHE A 98 -17.74 -33.46 35.01
N SER A 99 -18.06 -32.51 35.89
CA SER A 99 -19.19 -31.60 35.65
C SER A 99 -18.95 -30.70 34.43
N MET A 100 -17.72 -30.23 34.23
CA MET A 100 -17.35 -29.45 33.06
C MET A 100 -17.43 -30.28 31.77
N VAL A 101 -16.92 -31.53 31.78
CA VAL A 101 -17.05 -32.44 30.63
C VAL A 101 -18.49 -32.76 30.32
N LEU A 102 -19.35 -32.94 31.33
CA LEU A 102 -20.78 -33.19 31.13
C LEU A 102 -21.51 -31.96 30.58
N ALA A 103 -21.15 -30.75 31.02
CA ALA A 103 -21.69 -29.51 30.49
C ALA A 103 -21.31 -29.30 29.01
N GLU A 104 -20.08 -29.67 28.65
CA GLU A 104 -19.51 -29.50 27.30
C GLU A 104 -19.76 -30.73 26.39
N ALA A 105 -20.35 -31.82 26.91
CA ALA A 105 -20.54 -33.10 26.21
C ALA A 105 -21.26 -32.95 24.85
N THR A 106 -22.27 -32.08 24.81
CA THR A 106 -23.05 -31.83 23.58
C THR A 106 -22.27 -31.00 22.57
N SER A 107 -21.40 -30.09 23.01
CA SER A 107 -20.57 -29.29 22.11
C SER A 107 -19.48 -30.13 21.45
N TYR A 108 -18.92 -31.14 22.13
CA TYR A 108 -17.98 -32.07 21.50
C TYR A 108 -18.62 -32.82 20.32
N SER A 109 -19.89 -33.23 20.45
CA SER A 109 -20.60 -33.88 19.36
C SER A 109 -20.91 -32.93 18.20
N THR A 110 -21.17 -31.65 18.47
CA THR A 110 -21.43 -30.66 17.41
C THR A 110 -20.15 -30.20 16.74
N VAL A 111 -19.07 -29.98 17.48
CA VAL A 111 -17.76 -29.59 16.91
C VAL A 111 -17.15 -30.75 16.12
N SER A 112 -17.29 -32.00 16.57
CA SER A 112 -16.83 -33.16 15.79
C SER A 112 -17.61 -33.35 14.50
N SER A 113 -18.93 -33.10 14.49
CA SER A 113 -19.71 -33.15 13.25
C SER A 113 -19.36 -31.99 12.31
N GLN A 114 -19.10 -30.79 12.84
CA GLN A 114 -18.60 -29.66 12.05
C GLN A 114 -17.21 -29.91 11.47
N LEU A 115 -16.28 -30.48 12.24
CA LEU A 115 -14.95 -30.85 11.74
C LEU A 115 -15.02 -31.93 10.67
N ARG A 116 -15.92 -32.91 10.84
CA ARG A 116 -16.17 -33.93 9.82
C ARG A 116 -16.75 -33.31 8.55
N ALA A 117 -17.72 -32.41 8.69
CA ALA A 117 -18.28 -31.67 7.58
C ALA A 117 -17.21 -30.81 6.86
N LEU A 118 -16.27 -30.20 7.59
CA LEU A 118 -15.12 -29.49 7.00
C LEU A 118 -14.15 -30.44 6.28
N GLY A 119 -13.94 -31.64 6.80
CA GLY A 119 -13.16 -32.68 6.12
C GLY A 119 -13.81 -33.17 4.81
N ASP A 120 -15.13 -33.15 4.74
CA ASP A 120 -15.90 -33.50 3.53
C ASP A 120 -15.96 -32.34 2.50
N VAL A 121 -15.50 -31.14 2.86
CA VAL A 121 -15.32 -30.03 1.90
C VAL A 121 -14.12 -30.35 1.01
N ASN A 122 -14.40 -30.71 -0.24
CA ASN A 122 -13.38 -30.81 -1.26
C ASN A 122 -12.77 -29.43 -1.52
N LEU A 123 -11.64 -29.14 -0.87
CA LEU A 123 -10.83 -28.00 -1.21
C LEU A 123 -10.39 -28.16 -2.67
N PRO A 124 -10.56 -27.14 -3.52
CA PRO A 124 -10.08 -27.21 -4.89
C PRO A 124 -8.58 -27.57 -4.90
N PRO A 125 -8.14 -28.39 -5.85
CA PRO A 125 -6.79 -28.95 -5.84
C PRO A 125 -5.76 -27.82 -5.78
N THR A 126 -4.79 -27.94 -4.88
CA THR A 126 -3.74 -26.93 -4.65
C THR A 126 -2.99 -26.57 -5.93
N ASP A 127 -2.91 -27.50 -6.89
CA ASP A 127 -2.36 -27.29 -8.24
C ASP A 127 -3.05 -26.16 -9.00
N SER A 128 -4.36 -25.97 -8.82
CA SER A 128 -5.10 -24.88 -9.48
C SER A 128 -4.66 -23.52 -8.94
N PHE A 129 -4.47 -23.41 -7.62
CA PHE A 129 -3.98 -22.20 -6.98
C PHE A 129 -2.50 -21.93 -7.33
N ALA A 130 -1.67 -22.97 -7.37
CA ALA A 130 -0.28 -22.85 -7.80
C ALA A 130 -0.18 -22.34 -9.25
N LYS A 131 -1.07 -22.80 -10.15
CA LYS A 131 -1.15 -22.29 -11.52
C LYS A 131 -1.59 -20.82 -11.58
N ILE A 132 -2.52 -20.38 -10.72
CA ILE A 132 -2.92 -18.98 -10.64
C ILE A 132 -1.76 -18.10 -10.19
N VAL A 133 -1.03 -18.52 -9.16
CA VAL A 133 0.17 -17.79 -8.68
C VAL A 133 1.24 -17.75 -9.78
N ALA A 134 1.44 -18.84 -10.52
CA ALA A 134 2.39 -18.89 -11.63
C ALA A 134 2.01 -17.94 -12.79
N LEU A 135 0.73 -17.60 -12.97
CA LEU A 135 0.26 -16.68 -14.01
C LEU A 135 0.40 -15.19 -13.62
N GLN A 136 0.59 -14.88 -12.34
CA GLN A 136 0.73 -13.51 -11.84
C GLN A 136 1.74 -12.64 -12.61
N PRO A 137 2.99 -13.08 -12.89
CA PRO A 137 3.95 -12.24 -13.62
C PRO A 137 3.49 -11.93 -15.05
N ARG A 138 2.78 -12.86 -15.70
CA ARG A 138 2.24 -12.64 -17.05
C ARG A 138 1.12 -11.61 -17.03
N ILE A 139 0.27 -11.62 -16.01
CA ILE A 139 -0.79 -10.62 -15.82
C ILE A 139 -0.16 -9.23 -15.62
N GLU A 140 0.88 -9.14 -14.80
CA GLU A 140 1.58 -7.88 -14.54
C GLU A 140 2.24 -7.32 -15.82
N GLU A 141 2.87 -8.17 -16.63
CA GLU A 141 3.44 -7.77 -17.91
C GLU A 141 2.38 -7.23 -18.88
N VAL A 142 1.23 -7.90 -18.97
CA VAL A 142 0.11 -7.46 -19.81
C VAL A 142 -0.46 -6.14 -19.31
N ASN A 143 -0.64 -5.98 -18.00
CA ASN A 143 -1.13 -4.74 -17.39
C ASN A 143 -0.21 -3.55 -17.69
N ARG A 144 1.11 -3.76 -17.62
CA ARG A 144 2.10 -2.73 -17.99
C ARG A 144 1.95 -2.31 -19.45
N ARG A 145 1.85 -3.27 -20.37
CA ARG A 145 1.63 -2.98 -21.80
C ARG A 145 0.31 -2.26 -22.04
N GLN A 146 -0.76 -2.64 -21.34
CA GLN A 146 -2.05 -1.95 -21.45
C GLN A 146 -1.95 -0.50 -20.98
N TYR A 147 -1.20 -0.24 -19.91
CA TYR A 147 -0.98 1.13 -19.42
C TYR A 147 -0.21 1.98 -20.43
N GLU A 148 0.88 1.44 -21.00
CA GLU A 148 1.65 2.09 -22.06
C GLU A 148 0.78 2.41 -23.28
N GLN A 149 -0.01 1.43 -23.75
CA GLN A 149 -0.95 1.62 -24.87
C GLN A 149 -2.02 2.66 -24.56
N ALA A 150 -2.58 2.67 -23.35
CA ALA A 150 -3.58 3.65 -22.94
C ALA A 150 -3.02 5.08 -22.97
N MET A 151 -1.77 5.26 -22.54
CA MET A 151 -1.07 6.54 -22.60
C MET A 151 -0.89 7.00 -24.05
N GLU A 152 -0.37 6.14 -24.92
CA GLU A 152 -0.20 6.44 -26.36
C GLU A 152 -1.53 6.80 -27.03
N ILE A 153 -2.58 6.00 -26.80
CA ILE A 153 -3.91 6.26 -27.34
C ILE A 153 -4.44 7.61 -26.85
N SER A 154 -4.23 7.96 -25.58
CA SER A 154 -4.68 9.24 -25.04
C SER A 154 -3.96 10.42 -25.71
N GLU A 155 -2.67 10.28 -26.00
CA GLU A 155 -1.90 11.31 -26.68
C GLU A 155 -2.30 11.45 -28.15
N LEU A 156 -2.45 10.32 -28.85
CA LEU A 156 -2.92 10.30 -30.25
C LEU A 156 -4.31 10.92 -30.37
N ARG A 157 -5.21 10.64 -29.41
CA ARG A 157 -6.55 11.27 -29.35
C ARG A 157 -6.48 12.78 -29.17
N LYS A 158 -5.58 13.29 -28.33
CA LYS A 158 -5.38 14.74 -28.17
C LYS A 158 -4.88 15.38 -29.46
N ARG A 159 -3.86 14.78 -30.09
CA ARG A 159 -3.29 15.28 -31.35
C ARG A 159 -4.30 15.23 -32.49
N SER A 160 -5.06 14.15 -32.61
CA SER A 160 -6.10 14.02 -33.63
C SER A 160 -7.25 15.00 -33.40
N ALA A 161 -7.68 15.21 -32.15
CA ALA A 161 -8.71 16.20 -31.82
C ALA A 161 -8.31 17.61 -32.25
N ILE A 162 -7.05 18.02 -32.01
CA ILE A 162 -6.53 19.33 -32.44
C ILE A 162 -6.56 19.44 -33.97
N LEU A 163 -6.10 18.41 -34.68
CA LEU A 163 -6.07 18.43 -36.14
C LEU A 163 -7.47 18.48 -36.75
N VAL A 164 -8.42 17.72 -36.19
CA VAL A 164 -9.82 17.73 -36.62
C VAL A 164 -10.48 19.08 -36.32
N SER A 165 -10.24 19.66 -35.15
CA SER A 165 -10.73 21.00 -34.79
C SER A 165 -10.21 22.05 -35.77
N ARG A 166 -8.89 22.07 -36.04
CA ARG A 166 -8.30 23.01 -36.99
C ARG A 166 -8.83 22.80 -38.40
N TRP A 167 -8.98 21.56 -38.84
CA TRP A 167 -9.56 21.25 -40.15
C TRP A 167 -11.00 21.76 -40.24
N HIS A 168 -11.80 21.56 -39.20
CA HIS A 168 -13.17 22.05 -39.16
C HIS A 168 -13.25 23.59 -39.22
N GLU A 169 -12.41 24.28 -38.45
CA GLU A 169 -12.35 25.74 -38.44
C GLU A 169 -11.93 26.32 -39.80
N VAL A 170 -10.87 25.78 -40.40
CA VAL A 170 -10.32 26.32 -41.65
C VAL A 170 -11.16 25.92 -42.85
N PHE A 171 -11.43 24.63 -43.01
CA PHE A 171 -12.02 24.11 -44.25
C PHE A 171 -13.54 24.16 -44.27
N ILE A 172 -14.22 23.93 -43.14
CA ILE A 172 -15.69 23.96 -43.14
C ILE A 172 -16.16 25.38 -42.82
N LEU A 173 -15.73 25.94 -41.69
CA LEU A 173 -16.20 27.28 -41.28
C LEU A 173 -15.59 28.37 -42.15
N GLY A 174 -14.30 28.29 -42.46
CA GLY A 174 -13.62 29.25 -43.35
C GLY A 174 -14.23 29.24 -44.76
N GLN A 175 -14.38 28.06 -45.38
CA GLN A 175 -15.03 27.96 -46.69
C GLN A 175 -16.47 28.46 -46.65
N GLY A 176 -17.25 28.10 -45.62
CA GLY A 176 -18.62 28.56 -45.46
C GLY A 176 -18.75 30.08 -45.34
N ARG A 177 -17.82 30.74 -44.65
CA ARG A 177 -17.75 32.21 -44.59
C ARG A 177 -17.45 32.81 -45.96
N CYS A 178 -16.46 32.27 -46.68
CA CYS A 178 -16.17 32.70 -48.05
C CYS A 178 -17.39 32.52 -48.94
N THR A 179 -17.98 31.33 -49.02
CA THR A 179 -19.14 31.10 -49.91
C THR A 179 -20.32 32.01 -49.56
N ALA A 180 -20.57 32.28 -48.28
CA ALA A 180 -21.61 33.21 -47.85
C ALA A 180 -21.30 34.67 -48.26
N GLU A 181 -20.05 35.12 -48.15
CA GLU A 181 -19.64 36.44 -48.61
C GLU A 181 -19.83 36.58 -50.13
N TRP A 182 -19.38 35.59 -50.90
CA TRP A 182 -19.50 35.58 -52.35
C TRP A 182 -20.98 35.54 -52.79
N ASP A 183 -21.83 34.75 -52.15
CA ASP A 183 -23.28 34.73 -52.40
C ASP A 183 -23.90 36.09 -52.08
N SER A 184 -23.52 36.74 -50.98
CA SER A 184 -23.99 38.09 -50.66
C SER A 184 -23.62 39.10 -51.75
N ARG A 185 -22.34 39.11 -52.19
CA ARG A 185 -21.86 39.99 -53.26
C ARG A 185 -22.57 39.73 -54.58
N LEU A 186 -22.78 38.45 -54.93
CA LEU A 186 -23.53 38.06 -56.12
C LEU A 186 -24.97 38.56 -56.06
N ARG A 187 -25.67 38.38 -54.94
CA ARG A 187 -27.04 38.90 -54.73
C ARG A 187 -27.10 40.43 -54.76
N HIS A 188 -26.05 41.11 -54.35
CA HIS A 188 -25.95 42.57 -54.48
C HIS A 188 -25.85 42.98 -55.96
N ALA A 189 -24.93 42.38 -56.71
CA ALA A 189 -24.78 42.63 -58.14
C ALA A 189 -26.05 42.26 -58.93
N GLU A 190 -26.68 41.11 -58.63
CA GLU A 190 -27.93 40.68 -59.26
C GLU A 190 -29.08 41.68 -59.01
N ARG A 191 -29.14 42.29 -57.82
CA ARG A 191 -30.12 43.33 -57.51
C ARG A 191 -29.84 44.61 -58.29
N GLU A 192 -28.58 44.98 -58.51
CA GLU A 192 -28.21 46.15 -59.30
C GLU A 192 -28.55 45.95 -60.78
N VAL A 193 -28.15 44.82 -61.37
CA VAL A 193 -28.50 44.47 -62.76
C VAL A 193 -30.02 44.48 -62.95
N ARG A 194 -30.77 43.85 -62.05
CA ARG A 194 -32.24 43.84 -62.12
C ARG A 194 -32.84 45.25 -62.05
N ARG A 195 -32.24 46.16 -61.29
CA ARG A 195 -32.69 47.57 -61.23
C ARG A 195 -32.42 48.30 -62.55
N GLU A 196 -31.28 48.06 -63.18
CA GLU A 196 -30.94 48.64 -64.49
C GLU A 196 -31.82 48.08 -65.61
N GLU A 197 -32.05 46.76 -65.63
CA GLU A 197 -32.98 46.13 -66.58
C GLU A 197 -34.39 46.69 -66.47
N VAL A 198 -34.89 46.93 -65.25
CA VAL A 198 -36.20 47.56 -65.05
C VAL A 198 -36.22 49.00 -65.57
N LYS A 199 -35.14 49.77 -65.40
CA LYS A 199 -35.04 51.14 -65.95
C LYS A 199 -35.03 51.13 -67.49
N ASN A 200 -34.21 50.27 -68.10
CA ASN A 200 -34.13 50.16 -69.56
C ASN A 200 -35.42 49.66 -70.20
N ASN A 201 -36.24 48.88 -69.49
CA ASN A 201 -37.56 48.45 -69.98
C ASN A 201 -38.67 49.51 -69.78
N GLN A 202 -38.39 50.58 -69.03
CA GLN A 202 -39.33 51.70 -68.79
C GLN A 202 -39.06 52.91 -69.68
N GLU A 203 -37.88 52.99 -70.30
CA GLU A 203 -37.55 53.92 -71.41
C GLU A 203 -38.01 53.36 -72.76
#